data_AF-A0A381FKC8-F1
#
_entry.id   AF-A0A381FKC8-F1
#
_cell.length_a   1.000
_cell.length_b   1.000
_cell.length_c   1.000
_cell.angle_alpha   90.00
_cell.angle_beta   90.00
_cell.angle_gamma   90.00
#
_symmetry.space_group_name_H-M   'P 1'
#
loop_
_entity.id
_entity.type
_entity.pdbx_description
1 polymer ?
#
loop_
_entity_poly.entity_id
_entity_poly.type
_entity_poly.pdbx_seq_one_letter_code
_entity_poly.pdbx_strand_id
1 'polypeptide(L)'
;MPYLNFANSDNIEVGQWVLAVGNPLGLNSTVTAGIISAKGRGIGILSGQGKATNPIESFIQTDAAINPGNSGGALVNVNGDLIGINSAISSTNGYYQGYGFAVPANLARKIIEDIKKFGIVQRGFLGVNSLDLSNDQQVAFYNQEKKTNIKTGSGVYIIGLPDNSGAQDAGMKIGDIITKIDGVNITDFADLSVAIGSKRPGDKVQVTYTRNGKETTSTVTLRDQKGGTSARTKADLSVTEKIGAEFQSLDDRTKAYYGLSSGVVAKNVVEGSEIAKAGIVDGYIITEINGKPVNSQKDVENLLNKFTGTGQIKYMDDYGRGYQRGFKMP
;
A
#
# COMPACT_ATOMS: atom_id res chain seq x y z
N MET A 1 -20.25 -25.33 1.47
CA MET A 1 -19.48 -25.42 0.22
C MET A 1 -18.09 -25.97 0.54
N PRO A 2 -17.42 -26.67 -0.39
CA PRO A 2 -16.02 -27.08 -0.24
C PRO A 2 -15.09 -25.89 0.01
N TYR A 3 -13.95 -26.12 0.66
CA TYR A 3 -12.95 -25.08 0.99
C TYR A 3 -11.52 -25.62 0.84
N LEU A 4 -10.56 -24.69 0.73
CA LEU A 4 -9.13 -25.00 0.76
C LEU A 4 -8.53 -24.63 2.13
N ASN A 5 -7.56 -25.41 2.58
CA ASN A 5 -6.75 -25.04 3.73
C ASN A 5 -5.72 -23.99 3.32
N PHE A 6 -5.45 -23.03 4.22
CA PHE A 6 -4.32 -22.14 4.03
C PHE A 6 -3.06 -22.82 4.58
N ALA A 7 -2.00 -22.84 3.78
CA ALA A 7 -0.66 -23.17 4.25
C ALA A 7 0.05 -21.91 4.78
N ASN A 8 1.12 -22.11 5.56
CA ASN A 8 2.04 -21.04 5.92
C ASN A 8 2.91 -20.69 4.71
N SER A 9 2.64 -19.55 4.07
CA SER A 9 3.39 -19.10 2.88
C SER A 9 4.84 -18.73 3.20
N ASP A 10 5.22 -18.55 4.46
CA ASP A 10 6.60 -18.23 4.83
C ASP A 10 7.51 -19.47 4.74
N ASN A 11 6.91 -20.67 4.89
CA ASN A 11 7.61 -21.96 4.87
C ASN A 11 7.81 -22.53 3.46
N ILE A 12 7.31 -21.86 2.41
CA ILE A 12 7.50 -22.34 1.04
C ILE A 12 8.95 -22.11 0.59
N GLU A 13 9.45 -22.97 -0.28
CA GLU A 13 10.84 -22.94 -0.74
C GLU A 13 10.95 -22.72 -2.26
N VAL A 14 12.00 -22.03 -2.69
CA VAL A 14 12.32 -21.90 -4.12
C VAL A 14 12.61 -23.29 -4.69
N GLY A 15 12.04 -23.60 -5.86
CA GLY A 15 12.09 -24.92 -6.48
C GLY A 15 10.93 -25.85 -6.11
N GLN A 16 10.11 -25.49 -5.12
CA GLN A 16 8.95 -26.30 -4.75
C GLN A 16 7.87 -26.29 -5.85
N TRP A 17 7.32 -27.45 -6.17
CA TRP A 17 6.21 -27.61 -7.12
C TRP A 17 4.93 -26.94 -6.64
N VAL A 18 4.25 -26.28 -7.58
CA VAL A 18 3.00 -25.56 -7.37
C VAL A 18 2.04 -25.75 -8.54
N LEU A 19 0.75 -25.58 -8.25
CA LEU A 19 -0.30 -25.52 -9.26
C LEU A 19 -0.99 -24.16 -9.17
N ALA A 20 -1.13 -23.46 -10.29
CA ALA A 20 -1.95 -22.28 -10.41
C ALA A 20 -3.31 -22.65 -11.00
N VAL A 21 -4.38 -22.28 -10.31
CA VAL A 21 -5.76 -22.58 -10.66
C VAL A 21 -6.53 -21.29 -10.90
N GLY A 22 -7.28 -21.22 -11.99
CA GLY A 22 -8.10 -20.05 -12.32
C GLY A 22 -9.07 -20.32 -13.46
N ASN A 23 -9.66 -19.27 -14.03
CA ASN A 23 -10.54 -19.38 -15.20
C ASN A 23 -10.05 -18.46 -16.33
N PRO A 24 -8.89 -18.78 -16.93
CA PRO A 24 -8.34 -17.99 -18.01
C PRO A 24 -9.26 -18.08 -19.23
N LEU A 25 -9.56 -16.93 -19.84
CA LEU A 25 -10.38 -16.83 -21.07
C LEU A 25 -11.82 -17.40 -20.98
N GLY A 26 -12.33 -17.70 -19.78
CA GLY A 26 -13.68 -18.23 -19.58
C GLY A 26 -13.86 -19.71 -19.95
N LEU A 27 -12.78 -20.48 -20.08
CA LEU A 27 -12.78 -21.85 -20.62
C LEU A 27 -13.19 -22.95 -19.60
N ASN A 28 -13.78 -22.60 -18.46
CA ASN A 28 -13.92 -23.45 -17.29
C ASN A 28 -12.55 -23.78 -16.66
N SER A 29 -12.51 -23.91 -15.33
CA SER A 29 -11.31 -23.96 -14.49
C SER A 29 -10.07 -24.60 -15.14
N THR A 30 -9.02 -23.81 -15.36
CA THR A 30 -7.72 -24.26 -15.87
C THR A 30 -6.73 -24.40 -14.73
N VAL A 31 -5.92 -25.45 -14.80
CA VAL A 31 -4.81 -25.72 -13.89
C VAL A 31 -3.51 -25.72 -14.68
N THR A 32 -2.52 -24.98 -14.21
CA THR A 32 -1.15 -24.98 -14.77
C THR A 32 -0.17 -25.36 -13.66
N ALA A 33 0.90 -26.07 -14.03
CA ALA A 33 1.92 -26.49 -13.08
C ALA A 33 3.21 -25.69 -13.30
N GLY A 34 3.98 -25.52 -12.22
CA GLY A 34 5.30 -24.92 -12.24
C GLY A 34 5.97 -25.08 -10.89
N ILE A 35 6.97 -24.27 -10.63
CA ILE A 35 7.70 -24.19 -9.37
C ILE A 35 7.64 -22.77 -8.80
N ILE A 36 8.04 -22.63 -7.54
CA ILE A 36 8.37 -21.33 -6.96
C ILE A 36 9.73 -20.90 -7.52
N SER A 37 9.75 -19.85 -8.33
CA SER A 37 10.98 -19.32 -8.93
C SER A 37 11.70 -18.35 -8.00
N ALA A 38 10.96 -17.60 -7.17
CA ALA A 38 11.50 -16.69 -6.18
C ALA A 38 10.45 -16.32 -5.12
N LYS A 39 10.90 -15.74 -4.00
CA LYS A 39 10.06 -15.14 -2.96
C LYS A 39 10.44 -13.67 -2.83
N GLY A 40 9.60 -12.88 -2.16
CA GLY A 40 9.99 -11.53 -1.76
C GLY A 40 10.02 -10.51 -2.90
N ARG A 41 9.43 -10.78 -4.08
CA ARG A 41 9.65 -9.92 -5.25
C ARG A 41 8.80 -8.64 -5.20
N GLY A 42 9.46 -7.49 -5.07
CA GLY A 42 8.91 -6.20 -5.48
C GLY A 42 9.08 -6.01 -6.99
N ILE A 43 8.02 -5.63 -7.71
CA ILE A 43 8.04 -5.54 -9.18
C ILE A 43 7.63 -4.16 -9.71
N GLY A 44 7.44 -3.20 -8.82
CA GLY A 44 7.17 -1.81 -9.12
C GLY A 44 5.80 -1.53 -9.75
N ILE A 45 4.89 -2.51 -9.76
CA ILE A 45 3.59 -2.37 -10.44
C ILE A 45 2.67 -1.38 -9.71
N LEU A 46 2.72 -1.35 -8.38
CA LEU A 46 1.87 -0.48 -7.55
C LEU A 46 2.56 0.87 -7.28
N SER A 47 3.90 0.88 -7.11
CA SER A 47 4.67 2.10 -6.86
C SER A 47 4.92 2.94 -8.12
N GLY A 48 5.24 2.32 -9.26
CA GLY A 48 5.62 3.02 -10.49
C GLY A 48 4.47 3.74 -11.21
N GLN A 49 3.22 3.44 -10.85
CA GLN A 49 2.03 4.05 -11.45
C GLN A 49 1.34 5.10 -10.54
N GLY A 50 1.94 5.44 -9.39
CA GLY A 50 1.33 6.36 -8.42
C GLY A 50 0.03 5.84 -7.79
N LYS A 51 -0.26 4.53 -7.92
CA LYS A 51 -1.53 3.91 -7.53
C LYS A 51 -1.64 3.64 -6.03
N ALA A 52 -0.52 3.62 -5.32
CA ALA A 52 -0.52 3.36 -3.88
C ALA A 52 0.57 4.19 -3.18
N THR A 53 0.18 4.88 -2.12
CA THR A 53 1.09 5.66 -1.27
C THR A 53 2.00 4.79 -0.41
N ASN A 54 1.57 3.56 -0.09
CA ASN A 54 2.33 2.57 0.69
C ASN A 54 2.01 1.15 0.19
N PRO A 55 2.54 0.74 -0.98
CA PRO A 55 2.23 -0.57 -1.52
C PRO A 55 2.94 -1.68 -0.72
N ILE A 56 2.26 -2.81 -0.54
CA ILE A 56 2.90 -4.05 -0.09
C ILE A 56 3.19 -4.84 -1.35
N GLU A 57 4.42 -4.75 -1.85
CA GLU A 57 4.88 -5.50 -3.02
C GLU A 57 5.91 -6.53 -2.62
N SER A 58 5.47 -7.77 -2.50
CA SER A 58 6.35 -8.88 -2.20
C SER A 58 5.61 -10.15 -2.59
N PHE A 59 5.85 -10.54 -3.83
CA PHE A 59 5.13 -11.62 -4.47
C PHE A 59 5.91 -12.92 -4.37
N ILE A 60 5.16 -14.03 -4.34
CA ILE A 60 5.68 -15.34 -4.73
C ILE A 60 5.78 -15.33 -6.24
N GLN A 61 6.98 -15.52 -6.77
CA GLN A 61 7.20 -15.67 -8.20
C GLN A 61 7.10 -17.15 -8.58
N THR A 62 6.41 -17.45 -9.67
CA THR A 62 6.29 -18.80 -10.22
C THR A 62 6.39 -18.80 -11.73
N ASP A 63 6.86 -19.91 -12.30
CA ASP A 63 6.83 -20.21 -13.72
C ASP A 63 5.61 -21.06 -14.13
N ALA A 64 4.67 -21.30 -13.20
CA ALA A 64 3.35 -21.79 -13.57
C ALA A 64 2.67 -20.74 -14.45
N ALA A 65 2.10 -21.17 -15.57
CA ALA A 65 1.49 -20.24 -16.52
C ALA A 65 0.29 -19.51 -15.90
N ILE A 66 0.45 -18.20 -15.69
CA ILE A 66 -0.60 -17.28 -15.23
C ILE A 66 -0.98 -16.37 -16.39
N ASN A 67 -2.24 -16.40 -16.81
CA ASN A 67 -2.78 -15.51 -17.86
C ASN A 67 -3.98 -14.74 -17.32
N PRO A 68 -4.43 -13.65 -17.99
CA PRO A 68 -5.68 -12.99 -17.65
C PRO A 68 -6.84 -13.98 -17.44
N GLY A 69 -7.51 -13.87 -16.29
CA GLY A 69 -8.53 -14.83 -15.81
C GLY A 69 -8.03 -15.84 -14.77
N ASN A 70 -6.71 -15.96 -14.57
CA ASN A 70 -6.16 -16.60 -13.37
C ASN A 70 -6.08 -15.66 -12.16
N SER A 71 -6.09 -14.34 -12.39
CA SER A 71 -6.08 -13.34 -11.30
C SER A 71 -7.24 -13.54 -10.33
N GLY A 72 -6.94 -13.56 -9.04
CA GLY A 72 -7.87 -13.92 -7.96
C GLY A 72 -7.99 -15.42 -7.69
N GLY A 73 -7.44 -16.26 -8.57
CA GLY A 73 -7.36 -17.72 -8.41
C GLY A 73 -6.28 -18.18 -7.44
N ALA A 74 -6.25 -19.48 -7.17
CA ALA A 74 -5.37 -20.08 -6.17
C ALA A 74 -3.99 -20.44 -6.75
N LEU A 75 -2.94 -20.22 -5.96
CA LEU A 75 -1.67 -20.91 -6.10
C LEU A 75 -1.57 -21.91 -4.95
N VAL A 76 -1.48 -23.20 -5.25
CA VAL A 76 -1.48 -24.29 -4.26
C VAL A 76 -0.21 -25.12 -4.34
N ASN A 77 0.18 -25.71 -3.21
CA ASN A 77 1.23 -26.74 -3.17
C ASN A 77 0.70 -28.08 -3.70
N VAL A 78 1.57 -29.10 -3.77
CA VAL A 78 1.21 -30.46 -4.23
C VAL A 78 0.16 -31.18 -3.37
N ASN A 79 -0.09 -30.72 -2.14
CA ASN A 79 -1.13 -31.24 -1.26
C ASN A 79 -2.48 -30.52 -1.48
N GLY A 80 -2.52 -29.49 -2.32
CA GLY A 80 -3.70 -28.66 -2.55
C GLY A 80 -3.90 -27.55 -1.50
N ASP A 81 -2.94 -27.31 -0.60
CA ASP A 81 -3.02 -26.20 0.35
C ASP A 81 -2.71 -24.88 -0.35
N LEU A 82 -3.51 -23.85 -0.03
CA LEU A 82 -3.36 -22.50 -0.57
C LEU A 82 -2.09 -21.84 -0.02
N ILE A 83 -1.15 -21.52 -0.90
CA ILE A 83 0.10 -20.81 -0.58
C ILE A 83 0.13 -19.38 -1.13
N GLY A 84 -0.74 -19.05 -2.09
CA GLY A 84 -0.88 -17.68 -2.58
C GLY A 84 -2.13 -17.45 -3.44
N ILE A 85 -2.38 -16.18 -3.77
CA ILE A 85 -3.44 -15.74 -4.68
C ILE A 85 -2.79 -15.18 -5.93
N ASN A 86 -3.08 -15.74 -7.10
CA ASN A 86 -2.54 -15.27 -8.37
C ASN A 86 -3.00 -13.83 -8.62
N SER A 87 -2.08 -12.92 -8.94
CA SER A 87 -2.39 -11.49 -8.99
C SER A 87 -1.91 -10.81 -10.27
N ALA A 88 -0.70 -11.11 -10.72
CA ALA A 88 -0.08 -10.38 -11.82
C ALA A 88 0.87 -11.24 -12.64
N ILE A 89 1.27 -10.69 -13.79
CA ILE A 89 2.37 -11.15 -14.63
C ILE A 89 3.28 -9.98 -14.95
N SER A 90 4.57 -10.26 -15.14
CA SER A 90 5.47 -9.32 -15.80
C SER A 90 5.55 -9.71 -17.28
N SER A 91 5.04 -8.85 -18.14
CA SER A 91 4.91 -9.11 -19.58
C SER A 91 4.91 -7.82 -20.38
N THR A 92 5.52 -7.85 -21.57
CA THR A 92 5.50 -6.75 -22.53
C THR A 92 4.27 -6.75 -23.43
N ASN A 93 3.53 -7.86 -23.52
CA ASN A 93 2.40 -8.03 -24.44
C ASN A 93 1.09 -8.44 -23.74
N GLY A 94 1.07 -8.50 -22.42
CA GLY A 94 -0.11 -8.86 -21.62
C GLY A 94 -0.36 -10.37 -21.49
N TYR A 95 0.55 -11.22 -21.99
CA TYR A 95 0.49 -12.68 -21.85
C TYR A 95 1.69 -13.23 -21.07
N TYR A 96 1.53 -14.42 -20.51
CA TYR A 96 2.59 -15.10 -19.77
C TYR A 96 3.91 -15.21 -20.58
N GLN A 97 5.02 -14.84 -19.96
CA GLN A 97 6.38 -14.88 -20.55
C GLN A 97 7.42 -15.50 -19.61
N GLY A 98 7.01 -16.33 -18.64
CA GLY A 98 7.92 -16.93 -17.66
C GLY A 98 7.81 -16.39 -16.24
N TYR A 99 7.04 -15.31 -16.03
CA TYR A 99 7.02 -14.55 -14.77
C TYR A 99 5.60 -14.33 -14.26
N GLY A 100 5.11 -15.29 -13.46
CA GLY A 100 3.86 -15.19 -12.72
C GLY A 100 4.06 -14.73 -11.28
N PHE A 101 3.12 -13.95 -10.74
CA PHE A 101 3.20 -13.41 -9.38
C PHE A 101 1.92 -13.66 -8.58
N ALA A 102 2.09 -14.17 -7.36
CA ALA A 102 1.02 -14.42 -6.41
C ALA A 102 1.25 -13.69 -5.09
N VAL A 103 0.18 -13.15 -4.51
CA VAL A 103 0.18 -12.59 -3.15
C VAL A 103 0.27 -13.73 -2.13
N PRO A 104 1.18 -13.69 -1.14
CA PRO A 104 1.33 -14.75 -0.15
C PRO A 104 0.04 -15.05 0.65
N ALA A 105 -0.24 -16.33 0.89
CA ALA A 105 -1.44 -16.77 1.60
C ALA A 105 -1.57 -16.22 3.02
N ASN A 106 -0.47 -16.02 3.76
CA ASN A 106 -0.52 -15.41 5.09
C ASN A 106 -1.07 -13.98 5.05
N LEU A 107 -0.61 -13.18 4.08
CA LEU A 107 -1.10 -11.81 3.88
C LEU A 107 -2.58 -11.80 3.49
N ALA A 108 -2.96 -12.66 2.55
CA ALA A 108 -4.36 -12.80 2.13
C ALA A 108 -5.27 -13.21 3.30
N ARG A 109 -4.85 -14.21 4.11
CA ARG A 109 -5.59 -14.67 5.29
C ARG A 109 -5.84 -13.53 6.27
N LYS A 110 -4.78 -12.79 6.60
CA LYS A 110 -4.86 -11.65 7.53
C LYS A 110 -5.80 -10.55 7.01
N ILE A 111 -5.74 -10.23 5.72
CA ILE A 111 -6.67 -9.25 5.10
C ILE A 111 -8.12 -9.73 5.21
N ILE A 112 -8.39 -11.00 4.92
CA ILE A 112 -9.74 -11.59 5.03
C ILE A 112 -10.24 -11.52 6.47
N GLU A 113 -9.39 -11.87 7.45
CA GLU A 113 -9.72 -11.76 8.87
C GLU A 113 -10.04 -10.33 9.29
N ASP A 114 -9.23 -9.36 8.85
CA ASP A 114 -9.43 -7.95 9.15
C ASP A 114 -10.78 -7.45 8.60
N ILE A 115 -11.09 -7.77 7.34
CA ILE A 115 -12.36 -7.39 6.70
C ILE A 115 -13.53 -8.05 7.43
N LYS A 116 -13.44 -9.32 7.79
CA LYS A 116 -14.50 -10.03 8.53
C LYS A 116 -14.73 -9.45 9.91
N LYS A 117 -13.66 -9.09 10.63
CA LYS A 117 -13.73 -8.66 12.03
C LYS A 117 -14.01 -7.17 12.19
N PHE A 118 -13.40 -6.33 11.37
CA PHE A 118 -13.41 -4.88 11.53
C PHE A 118 -14.09 -4.14 10.37
N GLY A 119 -14.34 -4.84 9.25
CA GLY A 119 -14.86 -4.25 8.02
C GLY A 119 -13.82 -3.46 7.22
N ILE A 120 -12.61 -3.26 7.75
CA ILE A 120 -11.50 -2.57 7.09
C ILE A 120 -10.18 -3.29 7.39
N VAL A 121 -9.20 -3.12 6.50
CA VAL A 121 -7.85 -3.69 6.66
C VAL A 121 -7.08 -2.91 7.73
N GLN A 122 -6.41 -3.62 8.65
CA GLN A 122 -5.64 -3.02 9.74
C GLN A 122 -4.15 -2.95 9.39
N ARG A 123 -3.65 -1.84 8.85
CA ARG A 123 -2.22 -1.77 8.47
C ARG A 123 -1.35 -1.22 9.59
N GLY A 124 -0.39 -2.02 10.05
CA GLY A 124 0.67 -1.59 10.95
C GLY A 124 1.86 -1.01 10.17
N PHE A 125 2.48 0.02 10.72
CA PHE A 125 3.65 0.71 10.17
C PHE A 125 4.70 0.86 11.25
N LEU A 126 5.97 0.68 10.87
CA LEU A 126 7.10 1.11 11.71
C LEU A 126 7.12 2.64 11.85
N GLY A 127 6.69 3.33 10.80
CA GLY A 127 6.77 4.79 10.66
C GLY A 127 8.20 5.22 10.38
N VAL A 128 8.70 4.84 9.21
CA VAL A 128 10.01 5.26 8.69
C VAL A 128 9.82 5.73 7.25
N ASN A 129 10.55 6.78 6.87
CA ASN A 129 10.83 7.06 5.46
C ASN A 129 12.16 6.39 5.16
N SER A 130 12.22 5.62 4.08
CA SER A 130 13.36 4.74 3.82
C SER A 130 13.89 4.83 2.39
N LEU A 131 15.16 4.47 2.24
CA LEU A 131 15.86 4.25 0.99
C LEU A 131 16.29 2.78 0.93
N ASP A 132 15.93 2.08 -0.14
CA ASP A 132 16.36 0.69 -0.38
C ASP A 132 17.81 0.67 -0.86
N LEU A 133 18.72 0.08 -0.07
CA LEU A 133 20.13 0.06 -0.40
C LEU A 133 20.48 -0.90 -1.54
N SER A 134 19.58 -1.86 -1.82
CA SER A 134 19.77 -2.83 -2.91
C SER A 134 19.51 -2.21 -4.28
N ASN A 135 18.91 -1.02 -4.33
CA ASN A 135 18.59 -0.30 -5.54
C ASN A 135 19.62 0.80 -5.82
N ASP A 136 20.64 0.44 -6.60
CA ASP A 136 21.75 1.34 -6.97
C ASP A 136 21.26 2.67 -7.58
N GLN A 137 20.20 2.63 -8.40
CA GLN A 137 19.66 3.83 -9.05
C GLN A 137 18.99 4.77 -8.04
N GLN A 138 18.19 4.24 -7.12
CA GLN A 138 17.57 5.04 -6.07
C GLN A 138 18.63 5.66 -5.14
N VAL A 139 19.65 4.88 -4.76
CA VAL A 139 20.76 5.37 -3.93
C VAL A 139 21.53 6.47 -4.64
N ALA A 140 21.86 6.29 -5.92
CA ALA A 140 22.57 7.31 -6.71
C ALA A 140 21.75 8.61 -6.83
N PHE A 141 20.46 8.51 -7.13
CA PHE A 141 19.56 9.66 -7.23
C PHE A 141 19.48 10.42 -5.89
N TYR A 142 19.27 9.69 -4.79
CA TYR A 142 19.19 10.29 -3.46
C TYR A 142 20.51 10.98 -3.07
N ASN A 143 21.65 10.34 -3.34
CA ASN A 143 22.97 10.92 -3.10
C ASN A 143 23.18 12.23 -3.87
N GLN A 144 22.74 12.29 -5.12
CA GLN A 144 22.82 13.51 -5.94
C GLN A 144 21.93 14.62 -5.37
N GLU A 145 20.67 14.32 -5.05
CA GLU A 145 19.68 15.30 -4.59
C GLU A 145 20.05 15.86 -3.20
N LYS A 146 20.40 14.97 -2.26
CA LYS A 146 20.67 15.33 -0.86
C LYS A 146 22.14 15.60 -0.58
N LYS A 147 23.02 15.50 -1.58
CA LYS A 147 24.48 15.65 -1.47
C LYS A 147 25.08 14.72 -0.40
N THR A 148 24.69 13.45 -0.44
CA THR A 148 25.17 12.40 0.48
C THR A 148 26.11 11.42 -0.22
N ASN A 149 26.76 10.54 0.55
CA ASN A 149 27.64 9.48 0.05
C ASN A 149 27.26 8.11 0.64
N ILE A 150 25.97 7.78 0.55
CA ILE A 150 25.42 6.50 1.02
C ILE A 150 25.88 5.40 0.05
N LYS A 151 26.36 4.28 0.60
CA LYS A 151 26.77 3.12 -0.19
C LYS A 151 25.58 2.20 -0.46
N THR A 152 25.56 1.60 -1.63
CA THR A 152 24.64 0.51 -1.96
C THR A 152 24.99 -0.74 -1.15
N GLY A 153 24.04 -1.66 -1.01
CA GLY A 153 24.20 -2.85 -0.18
C GLY A 153 22.87 -3.51 0.15
N SER A 154 22.86 -4.38 1.16
CA SER A 154 21.63 -5.01 1.65
C SER A 154 21.03 -4.23 2.83
N GLY A 155 19.70 -4.19 2.86
CA GLY A 155 18.92 -3.59 3.95
C GLY A 155 18.26 -2.27 3.57
N VAL A 156 17.54 -1.71 4.53
CA VAL A 156 16.70 -0.53 4.31
C VAL A 156 17.21 0.63 5.18
N TYR A 157 17.72 1.69 4.53
CA TYR A 157 18.31 2.86 5.20
C TYR A 157 17.24 3.87 5.59
N ILE A 158 17.22 4.31 6.84
CA ILE A 158 16.25 5.30 7.34
C ILE A 158 16.69 6.71 6.94
N ILE A 159 15.90 7.35 6.08
CA ILE A 159 16.09 8.74 5.62
C ILE A 159 15.17 9.73 6.37
N GLY A 160 14.17 9.26 7.09
CA GLY A 160 13.28 10.10 7.87
C GLY A 160 12.45 9.31 8.87
N LEU A 161 12.00 9.99 9.92
CA LEU A 161 11.11 9.45 10.94
C LEU A 161 9.94 10.42 11.11
N PRO A 162 8.73 10.05 10.69
CA PRO A 162 7.54 10.80 11.04
C PRO A 162 7.40 10.94 12.56
N ASP A 163 6.86 12.07 13.00
CA ASP A 163 6.57 12.30 14.41
C ASP A 163 5.54 11.30 14.93
N ASN A 164 5.70 10.89 16.19
CA ASN A 164 4.85 9.88 16.85
C ASN A 164 4.84 8.52 16.14
N SER A 165 5.94 8.15 15.47
CA SER A 165 6.12 6.84 14.87
C SER A 165 6.65 5.82 15.87
N GLY A 166 6.34 4.54 15.65
CA GLY A 166 6.85 3.45 16.49
C GLY A 166 8.39 3.38 16.47
N ALA A 167 9.00 3.62 15.32
CA ALA A 167 10.45 3.64 15.15
C ALA A 167 11.10 4.80 15.94
N GLN A 168 10.53 6.00 15.91
CA GLN A 168 11.00 7.14 16.71
C GLN A 168 10.91 6.84 18.21
N ASP A 169 9.77 6.31 18.68
CA ASP A 169 9.57 5.95 20.09
C ASP A 169 10.56 4.88 20.57
N ALA A 170 10.95 3.97 19.68
CA ALA A 170 11.92 2.92 19.95
C ALA A 170 13.39 3.39 19.89
N GLY A 171 13.63 4.69 19.70
CA GLY A 171 14.97 5.28 19.68
C GLY A 171 15.78 5.03 18.40
N MET A 172 15.11 4.62 17.33
CA MET A 172 15.72 4.56 16.00
C MET A 172 16.01 5.97 15.48
N LYS A 173 16.94 6.10 14.54
CA LYS A 173 17.42 7.39 14.03
C LYS A 173 17.59 7.33 12.52
N ILE A 174 17.54 8.52 11.91
CA ILE A 174 18.01 8.72 10.53
C ILE A 174 19.46 8.27 10.46
N GLY A 175 19.79 7.46 9.45
CA GLY A 175 21.11 6.84 9.30
C GLY A 175 21.20 5.39 9.75
N ASP A 176 20.19 4.87 10.45
CA ASP A 176 20.13 3.44 10.76
C ASP A 176 19.81 2.62 9.51
N ILE A 177 20.39 1.42 9.39
CA ILE A 177 20.07 0.45 8.33
C ILE A 177 19.35 -0.73 8.96
N ILE A 178 18.09 -0.93 8.62
CA ILE A 178 17.28 -2.08 9.06
C ILE A 178 17.79 -3.32 8.35
N THR A 179 18.13 -4.36 9.11
CA THR A 179 18.68 -5.62 8.61
C THR A 179 17.86 -6.84 8.98
N LYS A 180 17.05 -6.80 10.05
CA LYS A 180 16.11 -7.89 10.39
C LYS A 180 14.81 -7.39 11.03
N ILE A 181 13.72 -8.13 10.81
CA ILE A 181 12.45 -7.99 11.53
C ILE A 181 12.05 -9.36 12.06
N ASP A 182 11.85 -9.48 13.38
CA ASP A 182 11.50 -10.74 14.06
C ASP A 182 12.44 -11.91 13.68
N GLY A 183 13.72 -11.62 13.44
CA GLY A 183 14.74 -12.58 13.01
C GLY A 183 14.78 -12.88 11.51
N VAL A 184 13.80 -12.40 10.72
CA VAL A 184 13.81 -12.49 9.25
C VAL A 184 14.74 -11.44 8.67
N ASN A 185 15.66 -11.87 7.79
CA ASN A 185 16.59 -10.96 7.12
C ASN A 185 15.82 -10.00 6.20
N ILE A 186 16.21 -8.73 6.26
CA ILE A 186 15.71 -7.67 5.38
C ILE A 186 16.87 -7.27 4.47
N THR A 187 16.78 -7.68 3.21
CA THR A 187 17.81 -7.39 2.20
C THR A 187 17.40 -6.24 1.27
N ASP A 188 16.10 -6.02 1.12
CA ASP A 188 15.51 -4.95 0.31
C ASP A 188 14.20 -4.44 0.94
N PHE A 189 13.52 -3.51 0.27
CA PHE A 189 12.24 -2.95 0.73
C PHE A 189 11.08 -3.95 0.65
N ALA A 190 11.13 -4.94 -0.23
CA ALA A 190 10.07 -5.93 -0.41
C ALA A 190 10.04 -6.93 0.77
N ASP A 191 11.22 -7.30 1.28
CA ASP A 191 11.36 -8.06 2.53
C ASP A 191 10.72 -7.30 3.70
N LEU A 192 11.05 -6.01 3.86
CA LEU A 192 10.52 -5.17 4.92
C LEU A 192 8.99 -5.05 4.82
N SER A 193 8.49 -4.84 3.60
CA SER A 193 7.07 -4.67 3.32
C SER A 193 6.24 -5.88 3.71
N VAL A 194 6.75 -7.12 3.56
CA VAL A 194 6.02 -8.32 4.01
C VAL A 194 6.14 -8.56 5.50
N ALA A 195 7.34 -8.39 6.05
CA ALA A 195 7.58 -8.58 7.47
C ALA A 195 6.67 -7.69 8.33
N ILE A 196 6.37 -6.48 7.84
CA ILE A 196 5.48 -5.52 8.49
C ILE A 196 4.04 -5.58 7.96
N GLY A 197 3.84 -5.79 6.66
CA GLY A 197 2.52 -5.69 6.02
C GLY A 197 1.50 -6.75 6.45
N SER A 198 1.96 -7.87 6.98
CA SER A 198 1.13 -8.91 7.60
C SER A 198 0.71 -8.59 9.03
N LYS A 199 1.24 -7.53 9.64
CA LYS A 199 1.00 -7.14 11.04
C LYS A 199 -0.08 -6.06 11.14
N ARG A 200 -0.57 -5.83 12.36
CA ARG A 200 -1.62 -4.86 12.72
C ARG A 200 -1.03 -3.71 13.56
N PRO A 201 -1.69 -2.55 13.64
CA PRO A 201 -1.39 -1.55 14.66
C PRO A 201 -1.42 -2.18 16.06
N GLY A 202 -0.45 -1.81 16.90
CA GLY A 202 -0.28 -2.33 18.25
C GLY A 202 0.59 -3.59 18.35
N ASP A 203 0.83 -4.29 17.24
CA ASP A 203 1.76 -5.42 17.23
C ASP A 203 3.18 -4.93 17.59
N LYS A 204 3.91 -5.73 18.35
CA LYS A 204 5.32 -5.48 18.68
C LYS A 204 6.21 -6.33 17.81
N VAL A 205 7.21 -5.72 17.20
CA VAL A 205 8.20 -6.39 16.34
C VAL A 205 9.60 -6.09 16.84
N GLN A 206 10.50 -7.08 16.76
CA GLN A 206 11.92 -6.88 17.01
C GLN A 206 12.59 -6.38 15.74
N VAL A 207 13.15 -5.19 15.78
CA VAL A 207 13.84 -4.56 14.66
C VAL A 207 15.33 -4.55 14.95
N THR A 208 16.08 -5.34 14.18
CA THR A 208 17.55 -5.30 14.19
C THR A 208 18.01 -4.32 13.11
N TYR A 209 18.89 -3.42 13.50
CA TYR A 209 19.46 -2.41 12.62
C TYR A 209 20.94 -2.19 12.93
N THR A 210 21.67 -1.62 11.97
CA THR A 210 23.05 -1.18 12.19
C THR A 210 23.12 0.33 12.29
N ARG A 211 23.89 0.81 13.28
CA ARG A 211 24.19 2.24 13.49
C ARG A 211 25.70 2.40 13.61
N ASN A 212 26.30 3.14 12.69
CA ASN A 212 27.77 3.31 12.62
C ASN A 212 28.52 1.97 12.62
N GLY A 213 27.98 0.97 11.90
CA GLY A 213 28.56 -0.37 11.79
C GLY A 213 28.33 -1.30 12.99
N LYS A 214 27.66 -0.85 14.05
CA LYS A 214 27.30 -1.70 15.21
C LYS A 214 25.86 -2.16 15.08
N GLU A 215 25.63 -3.46 15.28
CA GLU A 215 24.29 -4.04 15.32
C GLU A 215 23.58 -3.68 16.65
N THR A 216 22.30 -3.35 16.57
CA THR A 216 21.43 -3.07 17.71
C THR A 216 20.04 -3.62 17.40
N THR A 217 19.32 -4.06 18.43
CA THR A 217 17.93 -4.51 18.28
C THR A 217 17.03 -3.72 19.22
N SER A 218 15.93 -3.19 18.69
CA SER A 218 14.89 -2.48 19.44
C SER A 218 13.54 -3.15 19.23
N THR A 219 12.69 -3.13 20.26
CA THR A 219 11.28 -3.52 20.10
C THR A 219 10.48 -2.31 19.65
N VAL A 220 9.87 -2.40 18.47
CA VAL A 220 9.03 -1.33 17.90
C VAL A 220 7.56 -1.73 18.02
N THR A 221 6.72 -0.83 18.52
CA THR A 221 5.26 -1.00 18.47
C THR A 221 4.74 -0.38 17.19
N LEU A 222 4.08 -1.19 16.35
CA LEU A 222 3.54 -0.72 15.09
C LEU A 222 2.35 0.22 15.32
N ARG A 223 2.24 1.24 14.46
CA ARG A 223 1.15 2.22 14.49
C ARG A 223 0.41 2.23 13.17
N ASP A 224 -0.82 2.74 13.14
CA ASP A 224 -1.50 3.08 11.89
C ASP A 224 -0.93 4.39 11.29
N GLN A 225 -1.43 4.81 10.13
CA GLN A 225 -0.98 6.05 9.47
C GLN A 225 -1.27 7.33 10.29
N LYS A 226 -2.18 7.27 11.26
CA LYS A 226 -2.54 8.37 12.15
C LYS A 226 -1.81 8.28 13.50
N GLY A 227 -0.87 7.34 13.65
CA GLY A 227 -0.11 7.12 14.88
C GLY A 227 -0.85 6.31 15.94
N GLY A 228 -2.04 5.77 15.65
CA GLY A 228 -2.82 4.93 16.57
C GLY A 228 -2.27 3.51 16.68
N THR A 229 -2.42 2.87 17.84
CA THR A 229 -2.02 1.46 18.07
C THR A 229 -3.21 0.50 18.19
N SER A 230 -4.43 1.03 18.17
CA SER A 230 -5.65 0.22 18.29
C SER A 230 -6.21 -0.14 16.92
N ALA A 231 -6.81 -1.33 16.83
CA ALA A 231 -7.58 -1.68 15.65
C ALA A 231 -8.79 -0.75 15.51
N ARG A 232 -9.10 -0.37 14.27
CA ARG A 232 -10.22 0.51 13.93
C ARG A 232 -11.28 -0.26 13.16
N THR A 233 -12.52 0.15 13.26
CA THR A 233 -13.64 -0.40 12.49
C THR A 233 -14.12 0.59 11.43
N LYS A 234 -15.02 0.16 10.55
CA LYS A 234 -15.73 1.08 9.63
C LYS A 234 -16.40 2.26 10.34
N ALA A 235 -16.83 2.09 11.60
CA ALA A 235 -17.47 3.14 12.37
C ALA A 235 -16.48 4.25 12.78
N ASP A 236 -15.19 3.91 12.93
CA ASP A 236 -14.12 4.82 13.34
C ASP A 236 -13.49 5.58 12.16
N LEU A 237 -13.99 5.39 10.94
CA LEU A 237 -13.53 6.15 9.77
C LEU A 237 -14.07 7.59 9.83
N SER A 238 -13.19 8.56 9.61
CA SER A 238 -13.58 9.93 9.34
C SER A 238 -14.41 10.00 8.06
N VAL A 239 -15.11 11.12 7.87
CA VAL A 239 -15.90 11.33 6.64
C VAL A 239 -15.01 11.34 5.40
N THR A 240 -13.82 11.94 5.51
CA THR A 240 -12.78 11.98 4.47
C THR A 240 -12.29 10.58 4.09
N GLU A 241 -12.06 9.70 5.07
CA GLU A 241 -11.70 8.29 4.82
C GLU A 241 -12.83 7.51 4.13
N LYS A 242 -14.09 7.82 4.47
CA LYS A 242 -15.26 7.17 3.87
C LYS A 242 -15.44 7.55 2.40
N ILE A 243 -15.32 8.84 2.07
CA ILE A 243 -15.48 9.33 0.70
C ILE A 243 -14.21 9.12 -0.15
N GLY A 244 -13.07 8.86 0.49
CA GLY A 244 -11.82 8.40 -0.11
C GLY A 244 -10.94 9.51 -0.69
N ALA A 245 -10.81 10.63 0.02
CA ALA A 245 -9.84 11.68 -0.31
C ALA A 245 -9.46 12.51 0.92
N GLU A 246 -8.24 13.06 0.90
CA GLU A 246 -7.76 14.06 1.85
C GLU A 246 -7.72 15.44 1.20
N PHE A 247 -7.70 16.49 2.03
CA PHE A 247 -7.84 17.86 1.54
C PHE A 247 -6.81 18.78 2.18
N GLN A 248 -6.08 19.52 1.34
CA GLN A 248 -5.16 20.53 1.82
C GLN A 248 -5.67 21.93 1.46
N SER A 249 -5.64 22.85 2.43
CA SER A 249 -5.94 24.26 2.20
C SER A 249 -5.05 24.85 1.10
N LEU A 250 -5.66 25.62 0.19
CA LEU A 250 -4.90 26.40 -0.79
C LEU A 250 -4.08 27.50 -0.12
N ASP A 251 -2.87 27.71 -0.61
CA ASP A 251 -2.11 28.92 -0.31
C ASP A 251 -2.66 30.13 -1.09
N ASP A 252 -2.36 31.34 -0.61
CA ASP A 252 -2.91 32.58 -1.20
C ASP A 252 -2.45 32.81 -2.65
N ARG A 253 -1.30 32.26 -3.03
CA ARG A 253 -0.78 32.36 -4.40
C ARG A 253 -1.63 31.53 -5.36
N THR A 254 -1.97 30.31 -4.96
CA THR A 254 -2.80 29.41 -5.76
C THR A 254 -4.23 29.95 -5.87
N LYS A 255 -4.77 30.50 -4.76
CA LYS A 255 -6.04 31.23 -4.79
C LYS A 255 -6.03 32.38 -5.79
N ALA A 256 -5.01 33.24 -5.74
CA ALA A 256 -4.89 34.37 -6.67
C ALA A 256 -4.76 33.91 -8.13
N TYR A 257 -3.97 32.87 -8.40
CA TYR A 257 -3.75 32.34 -9.74
C TYR A 257 -5.04 31.84 -10.40
N TYR A 258 -5.89 31.12 -9.65
CA TYR A 258 -7.16 30.61 -10.15
C TYR A 258 -8.34 31.59 -9.95
N GLY A 259 -8.10 32.78 -9.39
CA GLY A 259 -9.16 33.76 -9.10
C GLY A 259 -10.16 33.29 -8.02
N LEU A 260 -9.70 32.49 -7.06
CA LEU A 260 -10.51 31.88 -6.02
C LEU A 260 -10.39 32.61 -4.68
N SER A 261 -11.51 32.74 -3.97
CA SER A 261 -11.54 33.19 -2.57
C SER A 261 -11.48 32.05 -1.56
N SER A 262 -11.74 30.82 -2.01
CA SER A 262 -11.76 29.62 -1.19
C SER A 262 -11.42 28.38 -2.01
N GLY A 263 -10.99 27.32 -1.33
CA GLY A 263 -10.81 26.00 -1.91
C GLY A 263 -9.82 25.15 -1.15
N VAL A 264 -9.86 23.85 -1.45
CA VAL A 264 -8.91 22.84 -0.98
C VAL A 264 -8.44 21.99 -2.15
N VAL A 265 -7.17 21.60 -2.16
CA VAL A 265 -6.61 20.63 -3.11
C VAL A 265 -6.94 19.23 -2.63
N ALA A 266 -7.50 18.40 -3.51
CA ALA A 266 -7.66 16.97 -3.29
C ALA A 266 -6.30 16.27 -3.32
N LYS A 267 -6.05 15.42 -2.32
CA LYS A 267 -4.84 14.62 -2.18
C LYS A 267 -5.20 13.19 -1.80
N ASN A 268 -4.33 12.25 -2.15
CA ASN A 268 -4.47 10.84 -1.77
C ASN A 268 -5.85 10.28 -2.15
N VAL A 269 -6.38 10.67 -3.31
CA VAL A 269 -7.69 10.21 -3.80
C VAL A 269 -7.61 8.71 -4.05
N VAL A 270 -8.45 7.96 -3.34
CA VAL A 270 -8.47 6.51 -3.37
C VAL A 270 -9.20 6.05 -4.63
N GLU A 271 -8.57 5.17 -5.41
CA GLU A 271 -9.18 4.58 -6.61
C GLU A 271 -10.51 3.87 -6.28
N GLY A 272 -11.54 4.11 -7.10
CA GLY A 272 -12.87 3.52 -6.90
C GLY A 272 -13.68 4.11 -5.73
N SER A 273 -13.15 5.12 -5.03
CA SER A 273 -13.89 5.87 -4.01
C SER A 273 -15.01 6.73 -4.58
N GLU A 274 -15.87 7.28 -3.73
CA GLU A 274 -16.97 8.14 -4.15
C GLU A 274 -16.47 9.47 -4.73
N ILE A 275 -15.35 9.98 -4.23
CA ILE A 275 -14.66 11.15 -4.81
C ILE A 275 -14.06 10.81 -6.18
N ALA A 276 -13.39 9.66 -6.33
CA ALA A 276 -12.85 9.22 -7.62
C ALA A 276 -13.95 8.99 -8.66
N LYS A 277 -15.09 8.39 -8.27
CA LYS A 277 -16.26 8.20 -9.13
C LYS A 277 -16.88 9.52 -9.59
N ALA A 278 -16.74 10.59 -8.80
CA ALA A 278 -17.11 11.93 -9.20
C ALA A 278 -16.15 12.56 -10.23
N GLY A 279 -15.06 11.86 -10.61
CA GLY A 279 -14.08 12.32 -11.59
C GLY A 279 -13.02 13.25 -11.01
N ILE A 280 -12.85 13.25 -9.67
CA ILE A 280 -11.82 14.02 -8.98
C ILE A 280 -10.57 13.15 -8.86
N VAL A 281 -9.41 13.75 -9.09
CA VAL A 281 -8.08 13.14 -8.90
C VAL A 281 -7.20 14.07 -8.06
N ASP A 282 -6.02 13.58 -7.67
CA ASP A 282 -5.05 14.39 -6.95
C ASP A 282 -4.67 15.65 -7.73
N GLY A 283 -4.58 16.78 -7.02
CA GLY A 283 -4.29 18.09 -7.60
C GLY A 283 -5.51 18.94 -7.89
N TYR A 284 -6.68 18.33 -8.07
CA TYR A 284 -7.90 19.08 -8.36
C TYR A 284 -8.35 19.91 -7.17
N ILE A 285 -8.89 21.10 -7.45
CA ILE A 285 -9.27 22.08 -6.45
C ILE A 285 -10.77 22.00 -6.20
N ILE A 286 -11.17 21.58 -5.01
CA ILE A 286 -12.57 21.60 -4.58
C ILE A 286 -12.88 22.97 -4.01
N THR A 287 -13.90 23.62 -4.58
CA THR A 287 -14.31 24.97 -4.20
C THR A 287 -15.54 24.97 -3.32
N GLU A 288 -16.52 24.09 -3.59
CA GLU A 288 -17.77 24.01 -2.85
C GLU A 288 -18.23 22.55 -2.64
N ILE A 289 -18.89 22.32 -1.51
CA ILE A 289 -19.62 21.08 -1.21
C ILE A 289 -21.04 21.45 -0.79
N ASN A 290 -22.04 20.89 -1.47
CA ASN A 290 -23.46 21.19 -1.27
C ASN A 290 -23.76 22.71 -1.29
N GLY A 291 -23.13 23.44 -2.21
CA GLY A 291 -23.28 24.89 -2.38
C GLY A 291 -22.61 25.74 -1.30
N LYS A 292 -21.81 25.14 -0.41
CA LYS A 292 -21.06 25.85 0.63
C LYS A 292 -19.55 25.82 0.31
N PRO A 293 -18.86 26.96 0.36
CA PRO A 293 -17.43 27.01 0.10
C PRO A 293 -16.62 26.27 1.18
N VAL A 294 -15.48 25.71 0.78
CA VAL A 294 -14.57 24.98 1.68
C VAL A 294 -13.17 25.60 1.66
N ASN A 295 -12.51 25.70 2.82
CA ASN A 295 -11.16 26.27 2.94
C ASN A 295 -10.18 25.34 3.66
N SER A 296 -10.67 24.27 4.28
CA SER A 296 -9.86 23.31 5.02
C SER A 296 -10.50 21.93 4.98
N GLN A 297 -9.70 20.90 5.30
CA GLN A 297 -10.23 19.55 5.50
C GLN A 297 -11.33 19.52 6.57
N LYS A 298 -11.18 20.32 7.64
CA LYS A 298 -12.16 20.41 8.72
C LYS A 298 -13.50 20.96 8.21
N ASP A 299 -13.50 21.88 7.24
CA ASP A 299 -14.74 22.35 6.62
C ASP A 299 -15.43 21.21 5.86
N VAL A 300 -14.66 20.44 5.07
CA VAL A 300 -15.20 19.28 4.35
C VAL A 300 -15.79 18.26 5.32
N GLU A 301 -15.06 17.94 6.38
CA GLU A 301 -15.53 17.03 7.43
C GLU A 301 -16.81 17.57 8.08
N ASN A 302 -16.86 18.85 8.47
CA ASN A 302 -18.04 19.45 9.09
C ASN A 302 -19.26 19.45 8.18
N LEU A 303 -19.08 19.75 6.89
CA LEU A 303 -20.17 19.79 5.91
C LEU A 303 -20.76 18.41 5.61
N LEU A 304 -19.94 17.38 5.67
CA LEU A 304 -20.33 16.01 5.34
C LEU A 304 -20.58 15.13 6.56
N ASN A 305 -20.21 15.59 7.77
CA ASN A 305 -20.51 14.87 8.99
C ASN A 305 -22.03 14.74 9.17
N LYS A 306 -22.50 13.50 9.35
CA LYS A 306 -23.92 13.13 9.41
C LYS A 306 -24.74 13.42 8.13
N PHE A 307 -24.11 13.88 7.05
CA PHE A 307 -24.78 14.00 5.76
C PHE A 307 -25.05 12.60 5.19
N THR A 308 -26.24 12.39 4.64
CA THR A 308 -26.67 11.11 4.06
C THR A 308 -27.29 11.35 2.68
N GLY A 309 -27.17 10.37 1.79
CA GLY A 309 -27.69 10.46 0.43
C GLY A 309 -26.65 10.98 -0.58
N THR A 310 -27.13 11.66 -1.62
CA THR A 310 -26.30 12.16 -2.72
C THR A 310 -25.94 13.62 -2.46
N GLY A 311 -24.65 13.89 -2.33
CA GLY A 311 -24.10 15.24 -2.24
C GLY A 311 -23.72 15.79 -3.61
N GLN A 312 -23.40 17.07 -3.65
CA GLN A 312 -22.86 17.75 -4.82
C GLN A 312 -21.50 18.35 -4.48
N ILE A 313 -20.55 18.19 -5.38
CA ILE A 313 -19.20 18.75 -5.26
C ILE A 313 -18.88 19.58 -6.48
N LYS A 314 -18.31 20.77 -6.25
CA LYS A 314 -17.81 21.67 -7.28
C LYS A 314 -16.30 21.74 -7.18
N TYR A 315 -15.63 21.55 -8.30
CA TYR A 315 -14.18 21.49 -8.35
C TYR A 315 -13.65 22.04 -9.66
N MET A 316 -12.35 22.32 -9.69
CA MET A 316 -11.59 22.73 -10.86
C MET A 316 -10.46 21.74 -11.10
N ASP A 317 -10.20 21.45 -12.36
CA ASP A 317 -8.99 20.70 -12.74
C ASP A 317 -7.76 21.62 -12.82
N ASP A 318 -6.63 21.02 -13.15
CA ASP A 318 -5.33 21.71 -13.25
C ASP A 318 -5.28 22.76 -14.39
N TYR A 319 -6.28 22.81 -15.26
CA TYR A 319 -6.44 23.82 -16.31
C TYR A 319 -7.43 24.93 -15.93
N GLY A 320 -7.95 24.90 -14.70
CA GLY A 320 -8.94 25.86 -14.23
C GLY A 320 -10.35 25.64 -14.80
N ARG A 321 -10.64 24.48 -15.39
CA ARG A 321 -11.98 24.17 -15.90
C ARG A 321 -12.86 23.74 -14.74
N GLY A 322 -14.00 24.41 -14.57
CA GLY A 322 -14.94 24.12 -13.49
C GLY A 322 -15.87 22.95 -13.81
N TYR A 323 -16.11 22.10 -12.82
CA TYR A 323 -17.00 20.96 -12.88
C TYR A 323 -17.92 20.93 -11.66
N GLN A 324 -19.10 20.35 -11.86
CA GLN A 324 -20.06 20.06 -10.79
C GLN A 324 -20.56 18.63 -10.97
N ARG A 325 -20.44 17.82 -9.91
CA ARG A 325 -20.76 16.39 -9.94
C ARG A 325 -21.46 15.96 -8.66
N GLY A 326 -22.28 14.92 -8.78
CA GLY A 326 -22.85 14.24 -7.62
C GLY A 326 -21.89 13.19 -7.07
N PHE A 327 -21.92 12.95 -5.78
CA PHE A 327 -21.23 11.83 -5.14
C PHE A 327 -22.14 11.22 -4.07
N LYS A 328 -22.03 9.92 -3.81
CA LYS A 328 -22.87 9.25 -2.82
C LYS A 328 -22.13 9.18 -1.49
N MET A 329 -22.83 9.42 -0.38
CA MET A 329 -22.29 9.09 0.93
C MET A 329 -22.41 7.58 1.19
N PRO A 330 -21.33 6.90 1.59
CA PRO A 330 -21.33 5.46 1.86
C PRO A 330 -21.99 5.09 3.20
#